data_AF-A0A2E5VNI5-F1
#
_entry.id   AF-A0A2E5VNI5-F1
#
_cell.length_a   1.000
_cell.length_b   1.000
_cell.length_c   1.000
_cell.angle_alpha   90.00
_cell.angle_beta   90.00
_cell.angle_gamma   90.00
#
_symmetry.space_group_name_H-M   'P 1'
#
loop_
_entity.id
_entity.type
_entity.pdbx_description
1 polymer ?
#
loop_
_entity_poly.entity_id
_entity_poly.type
_entity_poly.pdbx_seq_one_letter_code
_entity_poly.pdbx_strand_id
1 'polypeptide(L)'
;MQSESLYKRLGGYDAIVAVADDFLPRLVADTQLGRFWANRGEDGINREKQLLVDFLCSSAGGPVYYTGRDMTTSHKGMGISESDWQLLVGHLTATLEKFDVPEMEKAEVLSFIESTKADIVEVE
;
A
#
# COMPACT_ATOMS: atom_id res chain seq x y z
N MET A 1 -26.91 -1.54 13.94
CA MET A 1 -25.51 -1.85 14.30
C MET A 1 -24.65 -1.40 13.14
N GLN A 2 -23.64 -0.56 13.37
CA GLN A 2 -22.65 -0.31 12.32
C GLN A 2 -21.84 -1.60 12.13
N SER A 3 -21.57 -2.00 10.88
CA SER A 3 -20.65 -3.09 10.60
C SER A 3 -19.27 -2.77 11.19
N GLU A 4 -18.53 -3.79 11.60
CA GLU A 4 -17.15 -3.58 12.04
C GLU A 4 -16.32 -2.94 10.91
N SER A 5 -15.38 -2.06 11.28
CA SER A 5 -14.50 -1.44 10.29
C SER A 5 -13.66 -2.49 9.56
N LEU A 6 -13.25 -2.18 8.34
CA LEU A 6 -12.34 -3.04 7.57
C LEU A 6 -11.07 -3.35 8.37
N TYR A 7 -10.53 -2.37 9.09
CA TYR A 7 -9.39 -2.54 9.99
C TYR A 7 -9.58 -3.68 11.00
N LYS A 8 -10.75 -3.77 11.64
CA LYS A 8 -11.04 -4.87 12.58
C LYS A 8 -11.15 -6.21 11.86
N ARG A 9 -11.82 -6.24 10.70
CA ARG A 9 -11.99 -7.47 9.90
C ARG A 9 -10.67 -8.00 9.33
N LEU A 10 -9.73 -7.10 9.03
CA LEU A 10 -8.36 -7.44 8.61
C LEU A 10 -7.48 -7.97 9.74
N GLY A 11 -7.94 -7.94 11.00
CA GLY A 11 -7.14 -8.37 12.15
C GLY A 11 -6.37 -7.25 12.86
N GLY A 12 -6.62 -5.99 12.49
CA GLY A 12 -6.03 -4.83 13.13
C GLY A 12 -4.57 -4.57 12.75
N TYR A 13 -3.89 -3.79 13.59
CA TYR A 13 -2.56 -3.23 13.31
C TYR A 13 -1.52 -4.29 12.97
N ASP A 14 -1.39 -5.34 13.79
CA ASP A 14 -0.36 -6.36 13.60
C ASP A 14 -0.51 -7.12 12.28
N ALA A 15 -1.76 -7.37 11.85
CA ALA A 15 -2.03 -8.00 10.56
C ALA A 15 -1.68 -7.07 9.39
N ILE A 16 -1.97 -5.77 9.52
CA ILE A 16 -1.59 -4.76 8.51
C ILE A 16 -0.07 -4.60 8.44
N VAL A 17 0.64 -4.64 9.57
CA VAL A 17 2.11 -4.66 9.60
C VAL A 17 2.65 -5.87 8.86
N ALA A 18 2.09 -7.07 9.10
CA ALA A 18 2.51 -8.28 8.40
C ALA A 18 2.31 -8.19 6.87
N VAL A 19 1.19 -7.60 6.43
CA VAL A 19 0.94 -7.31 5.01
C VAL A 19 2.00 -6.34 4.47
N ALA A 20 2.30 -5.24 5.16
CA ALA A 20 3.31 -4.27 4.71
C ALA A 20 4.74 -4.86 4.68
N ASP A 21 5.06 -5.73 5.64
CA ASP A 21 6.34 -6.44 5.74
C ASP A 21 6.55 -7.44 4.59
N ASP A 22 5.47 -7.98 4.01
CA ASP A 22 5.56 -8.83 2.82
C ASP A 22 5.49 -8.02 1.52
N PHE A 23 4.63 -6.99 1.48
CA PHE A 23 4.35 -6.22 0.28
C PHE A 23 5.52 -5.35 -0.17
N LEU A 24 6.09 -4.54 0.72
CA LEU A 24 7.14 -3.60 0.34
C LEU A 24 8.39 -4.31 -0.23
N PRO A 25 8.90 -5.40 0.38
CA PRO A 25 10.02 -6.14 -0.21
C PRO A 25 9.72 -6.73 -1.59
N ARG A 26 8.47 -7.11 -1.90
CA ARG A 26 8.10 -7.56 -3.26
C ARG A 26 8.26 -6.44 -4.28
N LEU A 27 7.80 -5.23 -3.94
CA LEU A 27 7.96 -4.06 -4.81
C LEU A 27 9.44 -3.72 -5.03
N VAL A 28 10.24 -3.74 -3.97
CA VAL A 28 11.67 -3.46 -4.05
C VAL A 28 12.42 -4.51 -4.88
N ALA A 29 12.02 -5.78 -4.80
CA ALA A 29 12.64 -6.87 -5.54
C ALA A 29 12.15 -7.01 -6.99
N ASP A 30 11.07 -6.32 -7.37
CA ASP A 30 10.53 -6.36 -8.73
C ASP A 30 11.49 -5.70 -9.72
N THR A 31 11.68 -6.34 -10.87
CA THR A 31 12.66 -5.89 -11.88
C THR A 31 12.35 -4.53 -12.50
N GLN A 32 11.08 -4.13 -12.51
CA GLN A 32 10.65 -2.83 -13.00
C GLN A 32 10.56 -1.84 -11.84
N LEU A 33 9.81 -2.18 -10.78
CA LEU A 33 9.51 -1.25 -9.69
C LEU A 33 10.74 -0.95 -8.81
N GLY A 34 11.67 -1.89 -8.65
CA GLY A 34 12.85 -1.75 -7.80
C GLY A 34 13.68 -0.50 -8.09
N ARG A 35 13.59 0.07 -9.30
CA ARG A 35 14.23 1.34 -9.66
C ARG A 35 13.84 2.52 -8.76
N PHE A 36 12.63 2.54 -8.19
CA PHE A 36 12.21 3.62 -7.28
C PHE A 36 12.97 3.60 -5.95
N TRP A 37 13.54 2.45 -5.58
CA TRP A 37 14.29 2.27 -4.33
C TRP A 37 15.80 2.12 -4.50
N ALA A 38 16.30 2.03 -5.73
CA ALA A 38 17.71 1.74 -6.04
C ALA A 38 18.75 2.67 -5.37
N ASN A 39 18.37 3.90 -5.02
CA ASN A 39 19.24 4.89 -4.37
C ASN A 39 18.71 5.36 -3.00
N ARG A 40 17.82 4.58 -2.37
CA ARG A 40 17.23 4.90 -1.08
C ARG A 40 18.03 4.23 0.04
N GLY A 41 18.33 4.98 1.10
CA GLY A 41 18.92 4.42 2.32
C GLY A 41 17.89 3.64 3.14
N GLU A 42 18.39 2.69 3.93
CA GLU A 42 17.56 1.79 4.76
C GLU A 42 16.61 2.54 5.71
N ASP A 43 17.07 3.60 6.37
CA ASP A 43 16.24 4.45 7.24
C ASP A 43 15.03 5.04 6.50
N GLY A 44 15.25 5.51 5.26
CA GLY A 44 14.19 6.07 4.43
C GLY A 44 13.14 5.02 4.03
N ILE A 45 13.58 3.79 3.75
CA ILE A 45 12.71 2.65 3.42
C ILE A 45 11.92 2.21 4.65
N ASN A 46 12.56 2.15 5.83
CA ASN A 46 11.88 1.81 7.09
C ASN A 46 10.81 2.85 7.45
N ARG A 47 11.11 4.15 7.26
CA ARG A 47 10.14 5.22 7.45
C ARG A 47 8.96 5.12 6.47
N GLU A 48 9.23 4.80 5.21
CA GLU A 48 8.21 4.59 4.17
C GLU A 48 7.30 3.42 4.53
N LYS A 49 7.86 2.30 5.00
CA LYS A 49 7.09 1.15 5.47
C LYS A 49 6.14 1.53 6.61
N GLN A 50 6.60 2.30 7.59
CA GLN A 50 5.72 2.77 8.67
C GLN A 50 4.60 3.68 8.15
N LEU A 51 4.91 4.58 7.21
CA LEU A 51 3.89 5.44 6.58
C LEU A 51 2.86 4.62 5.78
N LEU A 52 3.30 3.54 5.12
CA LEU A 52 2.40 2.60 4.45
C LEU A 52 1.47 1.91 5.47
N VAL A 53 2.01 1.42 6.59
CA VAL A 53 1.19 0.83 7.68
C VAL A 53 0.16 1.83 8.20
N ASP A 54 0.59 3.07 8.48
CA ASP A 54 -0.28 4.12 9.00
C ASP A 54 -1.39 4.47 7.99
N PHE A 55 -1.04 4.57 6.70
CA PHE A 55 -1.99 4.81 5.62
C PHE A 55 -3.02 3.68 5.52
N LEU A 56 -2.58 2.42 5.49
CA LEU A 56 -3.47 1.26 5.42
C LEU A 56 -4.40 1.19 6.64
N CYS A 57 -3.87 1.42 7.84
CA CYS A 57 -4.67 1.45 9.07
C CYS A 57 -5.74 2.55 9.03
N SER A 58 -5.36 3.77 8.65
CA SER A 58 -6.26 4.91 8.54
C SER A 58 -7.34 4.67 7.49
N SER A 59 -6.96 4.25 6.28
CA SER A 59 -7.86 3.99 5.15
C SER A 59 -8.83 2.84 5.41
N ALA A 60 -8.41 1.84 6.20
CA ALA A 60 -9.29 0.75 6.63
C ALA A 60 -10.27 1.14 7.78
N GLY A 61 -10.27 2.40 8.21
CA GLY A 61 -11.12 2.88 9.31
C GLY A 61 -10.61 2.44 10.69
N GLY A 62 -9.31 2.27 10.83
CA GLY A 62 -8.62 2.03 12.10
C GLY A 62 -8.42 3.31 12.91
N PRO A 63 -7.92 3.20 14.16
CA PRO A 63 -7.73 4.34 15.05
C PRO A 63 -6.45 5.14 14.76
N VAL A 64 -5.66 4.75 13.76
CA VAL A 64 -4.40 5.41 13.41
C VAL A 64 -4.69 6.65 12.57
N TYR A 65 -4.12 7.79 12.96
CA TYR A 65 -4.16 9.00 12.17
C TYR A 65 -2.95 9.05 11.23
N TYR A 66 -3.20 9.07 9.91
CA TYR A 66 -2.14 9.18 8.91
C TYR A 66 -1.51 10.58 8.94
N THR A 67 -0.20 10.64 9.20
CA THR A 67 0.58 11.89 9.29
C THR A 67 1.52 12.10 8.10
N GLY A 68 1.49 11.20 7.12
CA GLY A 68 2.25 11.35 5.90
C GLY A 68 1.70 12.45 4.99
N ARG A 69 2.43 12.72 3.91
CA ARG A 69 1.97 13.66 2.88
C ARG A 69 0.85 13.01 2.08
N ASP A 70 0.05 13.83 1.40
CA ASP A 70 -0.95 13.36 0.44
C ASP A 70 -0.28 12.60 -0.72
N MET A 71 -1.09 11.85 -1.48
CA MET A 71 -0.62 10.96 -2.54
C MET A 71 0.03 11.74 -3.68
N THR A 72 -0.52 12.89 -4.08
CA THR A 72 0.07 13.75 -5.10
C THR A 72 1.46 14.24 -4.68
N THR A 73 1.57 14.85 -3.49
CA THR A 73 2.85 15.41 -3.01
C THR A 73 3.90 14.32 -2.78
N SER A 74 3.47 13.11 -2.38
CA SER A 74 4.39 12.00 -2.12
C SER A 74 5.00 11.42 -3.40
N HIS A 75 4.24 11.38 -4.50
CA HIS A 75 4.62 10.68 -5.72
C HIS A 75 4.98 11.61 -6.90
N LYS A 76 4.77 12.92 -6.75
CA LYS A 76 5.03 13.91 -7.79
C LYS A 76 6.47 13.86 -8.31
N GLY A 77 6.59 13.78 -9.63
CA GLY A 77 7.86 13.78 -10.35
C GLY A 77 8.60 12.44 -10.34
N MET A 78 7.96 11.37 -9.87
CA MET A 78 8.52 10.02 -9.94
C MET A 78 8.35 9.38 -11.32
N GLY A 79 7.47 9.92 -12.19
CA GLY A 79 7.21 9.36 -13.51
C GLY A 79 6.61 7.96 -13.43
N ILE A 80 5.74 7.71 -12.45
CA ILE A 80 5.06 6.43 -12.26
C ILE A 80 4.11 6.22 -13.44
N SER A 81 4.28 5.10 -14.15
CA SER A 81 3.47 4.75 -15.31
C SER A 81 2.26 3.89 -14.95
N GLU A 82 1.31 3.75 -15.88
CA GLU A 82 0.23 2.78 -15.78
C GLU A 82 0.77 1.34 -15.62
N SER A 83 1.89 1.03 -16.28
CA SER A 83 2.52 -0.29 -16.16
C SER A 83 3.09 -0.55 -14.75
N ASP A 84 3.64 0.48 -14.09
CA ASP A 84 4.08 0.39 -12.71
C ASP A 84 2.90 0.16 -11.76
N TRP A 85 1.80 0.89 -12.00
CA TRP A 85 0.58 0.77 -11.22
C TRP A 85 0.02 -0.66 -11.26
N GLN A 86 -0.05 -1.25 -12.45
CA GLN A 86 -0.54 -2.62 -12.63
C GLN A 86 0.34 -3.65 -11.90
N LEU A 87 1.66 -3.48 -11.92
CA LEU A 87 2.58 -4.33 -11.15
C LEU A 87 2.36 -4.15 -9.63
N LEU A 88 2.18 -2.92 -9.16
CA LEU A 88 1.88 -2.64 -7.76
C LEU A 88 0.59 -3.35 -7.31
N VAL A 89 -0.49 -3.23 -8.09
CA VAL A 89 -1.78 -3.89 -7.81
C VAL A 89 -1.63 -5.42 -7.84
N GLY A 90 -0.84 -5.96 -8.77
CA GLY A 90 -0.52 -7.39 -8.82
C GLY A 90 0.20 -7.89 -7.57
N HIS A 91 1.24 -7.18 -7.12
CA HIS A 91 1.96 -7.51 -5.89
C HIS A 91 1.11 -7.38 -4.63
N LEU A 92 0.22 -6.38 -4.58
CA LEU A 92 -0.72 -6.22 -3.48
C LEU A 92 -1.70 -7.39 -3.44
N THR A 93 -2.28 -7.76 -4.59
CA THR A 93 -3.19 -8.91 -4.72
C THR A 93 -2.51 -10.19 -4.26
N ALA A 94 -1.29 -10.47 -4.72
CA ALA A 94 -0.52 -11.64 -4.32
C ALA A 94 -0.15 -11.64 -2.82
N THR A 95 0.03 -10.46 -2.23
CA THR A 95 0.27 -10.34 -0.78
C THR A 95 -0.99 -10.68 0.00
N LEU A 96 -2.14 -10.10 -0.36
CA LEU A 96 -3.41 -10.37 0.32
C LEU A 96 -3.82 -11.85 0.18
N GLU A 97 -3.56 -12.47 -0.96
CA GLU A 97 -3.76 -13.92 -1.18
C GLU A 97 -2.83 -14.77 -0.31
N LYS A 98 -1.55 -14.39 -0.15
CA LYS A 98 -0.62 -15.11 0.74
C LYS A 98 -1.10 -15.13 2.20
N PHE A 99 -1.80 -14.10 2.65
CA PHE A 99 -2.34 -13.99 4.01
C PHE A 99 -3.77 -14.53 4.12
N ASP A 100 -4.31 -15.19 3.08
CA ASP A 100 -5.66 -15.72 3.05
C ASP A 100 -6.73 -14.66 3.40
N VAL A 101 -6.50 -13.41 3.01
CA VAL A 101 -7.46 -12.31 3.25
C VAL A 101 -8.74 -12.62 2.46
N PRO A 102 -9.93 -12.64 3.11
CA PRO A 102 -11.14 -13.02 2.40
C PRO A 102 -11.49 -12.04 1.29
N GLU A 103 -12.20 -12.53 0.26
CA GLU A 103 -12.44 -11.79 -0.99
C GLU A 103 -13.12 -10.42 -0.80
N MET A 104 -14.00 -10.29 0.21
CA MET A 104 -14.67 -9.03 0.52
C MET A 104 -13.65 -7.99 1.00
N GLU A 105 -12.85 -8.33 2.01
CA GLU A 105 -11.81 -7.48 2.55
C GLU A 105 -10.73 -7.16 1.51
N LYS A 106 -10.34 -8.16 0.70
CA LYS A 106 -9.40 -7.97 -0.42
C LYS A 106 -9.92 -6.93 -1.41
N ALA A 107 -11.19 -7.03 -1.82
CA ALA A 107 -11.81 -6.08 -2.74
C ALA A 107 -11.89 -4.67 -2.15
N GLU A 108 -12.18 -4.53 -0.86
CA GLU A 108 -12.21 -3.23 -0.19
C GLU A 108 -10.82 -2.60 -0.08
N VAL A 109 -9.78 -3.40 0.21
CA VAL A 109 -8.39 -2.95 0.22
C VAL A 109 -7.96 -2.45 -1.17
N LEU A 110 -8.21 -3.26 -2.20
CA LEU A 110 -7.91 -2.89 -3.58
C LEU A 110 -8.68 -1.64 -4.00
N SER A 111 -9.94 -1.47 -3.57
CA SER A 111 -10.76 -0.31 -3.89
C SER A 111 -10.18 1.00 -3.36
N PHE A 112 -9.77 1.06 -2.08
CA PHE A 112 -9.19 2.30 -1.56
C PHE A 112 -7.79 2.57 -2.14
N ILE A 113 -7.02 1.54 -2.49
CA ILE A 113 -5.74 1.71 -3.20
C ILE A 113 -6.01 2.24 -4.61
N GLU A 114 -6.97 1.69 -5.34
CA GLU A 114 -7.34 2.18 -6.67
C GLU A 114 -7.81 3.64 -6.64
N SER A 115 -8.45 4.07 -5.55
CA SER A 115 -8.86 5.47 -5.39
C SER A 115 -7.71 6.47 -5.35
N THR A 116 -6.47 6.04 -5.07
CA THR A 116 -5.29 6.92 -5.08
C THR A 116 -4.60 7.01 -6.44
N LYS A 117 -5.00 6.16 -7.41
CA LYS A 117 -4.35 6.06 -8.72
C LYS A 117 -4.21 7.41 -9.44
N ALA A 118 -5.29 8.19 -9.45
CA ALA A 118 -5.35 9.49 -10.13
C ALA A 118 -4.37 10.53 -9.56
N ASP A 119 -3.93 10.35 -8.31
CA ASP A 119 -2.95 11.22 -7.67
C ASP A 119 -1.50 10.74 -7.86
N ILE A 120 -1.30 9.51 -8.33
CA ILE A 120 0.01 8.83 -8.34
C ILE A 120 0.53 8.59 -9.76
N VAL A 121 -0.33 8.16 -10.69
CA VAL A 121 0.08 7.81 -12.06
C VAL A 121 0.28 9.10 -12.88
N GLU A 122 1.46 9.24 -13.47
CA GLU A 122 1.86 10.43 -14.24
C GLU A 122 2.04 10.16 -15.75
N VAL A 123 2.20 8.89 -16.15
CA VAL A 123 2.54 8.50 -17.52
C VAL A 123 1.69 7.29 -17.96
N GLU A 124 1.29 7.25 -19.23
CA GLU A 124 0.65 6.07 -19.85
C GLU A 124 1.62 4.91 -20.09
#